data_AF-A0A0B1TE83-F1
#
_entry.id   AF-A0A0B1TE83-F1
#
_cell.length_a   1.000
_cell.length_b   1.000
_cell.length_c   1.000
_cell.angle_alpha   90.00
_cell.angle_beta   90.00
_cell.angle_gamma   90.00
#
_symmetry.space_group_name_H-M   'P 1'
#
loop_
_entity.id
_entity.type
_entity.pdbx_description
1 polymer ?
#
loop_
_entity_poly.entity_id
_entity_poly.type
_entity_poly.pdbx_seq_one_letter_code
_entity_poly.pdbx_strand_id
1 'polypeptide(L)'
;MGVFLVLLLSGERNFGVRLNKPYIAKAAIDVQSFTGTHADLLIIVFHKLITTGNHRLQSLFDCLLTIIVNVSPYLKSLSMVSANKLLHLVEAFSTPWFLFSSPTNHHLVFFLLEVFNNIVQYQFDGNSNLIYTIIRKRQVFYQLANLPTDSASISKSLSGRKGKAREEMVDQLKSPTAPVAPEIPTGSTAALAATPQVTSTPSSSTETDGKVTPGEDWVPTAEWAEQWKSKLPLQTIMRLLQVLVPQVEKICIDKGLTDESEILKFLQHGTLVGLLPVPHPILIRKYQANAGTNHWFRTYMWGVIYLRNTDPPIWYDTEVKLFEIQ
;
A
#
# COMPACT_ATOMS: atom_id res chain seq x y z
N MET A 1 0.72 13.20 16.81
CA MET A 1 0.67 14.64 16.44
C MET A 1 1.34 14.96 15.12
N GLY A 2 2.63 14.65 14.90
CA GLY A 2 3.33 15.03 13.67
C GLY A 2 2.63 14.61 12.37
N VAL A 3 2.15 13.36 12.27
CA VAL A 3 1.40 12.86 11.09
C VAL A 3 0.15 13.70 10.80
N PHE A 4 -0.60 14.12 11.82
CA PHE A 4 -1.81 14.94 11.62
C PHE A 4 -1.50 16.36 11.15
N LEU A 5 -0.41 16.95 11.63
CA LEU A 5 0.07 18.25 11.13
C LEU A 5 0.47 18.14 9.66
N VAL A 6 1.22 17.09 9.29
CA VAL A 6 1.59 16.84 7.90
C VAL A 6 0.35 16.57 7.04
N LEU A 7 -0.66 15.88 7.56
CA LEU A 7 -1.94 15.67 6.88
C LEU A 7 -2.67 16.98 6.61
N LEU A 8 -2.75 17.89 7.60
CA LEU A 8 -3.31 19.21 7.38
C LEU A 8 -2.54 19.98 6.31
N LEU A 9 -1.21 20.00 6.39
CA LEU A 9 -0.35 20.68 5.42
C LEU A 9 -0.42 20.07 4.02
N SER A 10 -0.62 18.75 3.92
CA SER A 10 -0.74 18.05 2.64
C SER A 10 -1.91 18.54 1.78
N GLY A 11 -2.94 19.12 2.42
CA GLY A 11 -4.07 19.72 1.71
C GLY A 11 -3.73 21.02 0.98
N GLU A 12 -2.60 21.65 1.30
CA GLU A 12 -2.15 22.90 0.67
C GLU A 12 -1.28 22.62 -0.55
N ARG A 13 -1.68 23.14 -1.72
CA ARG A 13 -0.90 23.02 -2.97
C ARG A 13 0.56 23.47 -2.79
N ASN A 14 0.78 24.58 -2.07
CA ASN A 14 2.11 25.13 -1.83
C ASN A 14 3.02 24.17 -1.06
N PHE A 15 2.46 23.38 -0.16
CA PHE A 15 3.21 22.36 0.56
C PHE A 15 3.69 21.27 -0.41
N GLY A 16 2.77 20.70 -1.20
CA GLY A 16 3.10 19.69 -2.21
C GLY A 16 4.18 20.15 -3.20
N VAL A 17 4.07 21.38 -3.72
CA VAL A 17 5.08 21.95 -4.62
C VAL A 17 6.44 22.10 -3.93
N ARG A 18 6.47 22.56 -2.67
CA ARG A 18 7.70 22.76 -1.90
C ARG A 18 8.44 21.46 -1.57
N LEU A 19 7.77 20.31 -1.57
CA LEU A 19 8.41 19.01 -1.34
C LEU A 19 9.44 18.65 -2.42
N ASN A 20 9.36 19.26 -3.61
CA ASN A 20 10.34 19.05 -4.69
C ASN A 20 11.72 19.68 -4.42
N LYS A 21 11.88 20.45 -3.34
CA LYS A 21 13.19 21.02 -3.00
C LYS A 21 14.19 19.88 -2.68
N PRO A 22 15.44 19.99 -3.15
CA PRO A 22 16.49 19.02 -2.82
C PRO A 22 16.62 18.84 -1.30
N TYR A 23 16.77 17.60 -0.88
CA TYR A 23 17.01 17.26 0.51
C TYR A 23 18.52 17.10 0.74
N ILE A 24 19.08 17.99 1.55
CA ILE A 24 20.54 18.08 1.80
C ILE A 24 20.88 17.72 3.26
N ALA A 25 19.88 17.71 4.15
CA ALA A 25 20.09 17.42 5.56
C ALA A 25 20.30 15.92 5.80
N LYS A 26 20.97 15.56 6.91
CA LYS A 26 20.94 14.18 7.41
C LYS A 26 19.67 14.00 8.22
N ALA A 27 18.89 12.96 7.90
CA ALA A 27 17.71 12.63 8.67
C ALA A 27 18.15 12.19 10.08
N ALA A 28 17.44 12.64 11.12
CA ALA A 28 17.67 12.19 12.49
C ALA A 28 17.19 10.74 12.73
N ILE A 29 16.50 10.16 11.75
CA ILE A 29 16.00 8.78 11.76
C ILE A 29 16.93 7.96 10.87
N ASP A 30 17.28 6.75 11.33
CA ASP A 30 18.01 5.77 10.54
C ASP A 30 17.20 5.42 9.28
N VAL A 31 17.60 5.93 8.13
CA VAL A 31 16.92 5.74 6.85
C VAL A 31 17.98 5.39 5.82
N GLN A 32 17.66 4.46 4.91
CA GLN A 32 18.50 4.11 3.77
C GLN A 32 18.98 5.39 3.06
N SER A 33 20.27 5.46 2.74
CA SER A 33 20.82 6.59 2.00
C SER A 33 20.11 6.73 0.65
N PHE A 34 19.72 7.96 0.33
CA PHE A 34 19.11 8.31 -0.95
C PHE A 34 19.57 9.71 -1.35
N THR A 35 19.55 9.98 -2.65
CA THR A 35 19.71 11.33 -3.20
C THR A 35 18.38 11.71 -3.82
N GLY A 36 17.77 12.80 -3.36
CA GLY A 36 16.44 13.18 -3.80
C GLY A 36 15.92 14.44 -3.12
N THR A 37 14.61 14.55 -3.07
CA THR A 37 13.86 15.70 -2.59
C THR A 37 13.24 15.44 -1.21
N HIS A 38 12.57 16.44 -0.63
CA HIS A 38 11.79 16.23 0.60
C HIS A 38 10.60 15.28 0.37
N ALA A 39 10.09 15.17 -0.87
CA ALA A 39 9.09 14.17 -1.23
C ALA A 39 9.63 12.74 -1.08
N ASP A 40 10.89 12.52 -1.46
CA ASP A 40 11.55 11.23 -1.30
C ASP A 40 11.70 10.87 0.17
N LEU A 41 12.16 11.82 0.99
CA LEU A 41 12.22 11.62 2.44
C LEU A 41 10.87 11.20 3.01
N LEU A 42 9.80 11.92 2.62
CA LEU A 42 8.44 11.66 3.09
C LEU A 42 8.01 10.23 2.76
N ILE A 43 8.16 9.80 1.50
CA ILE A 43 7.79 8.46 1.04
C ILE A 43 8.61 7.39 1.76
N ILE A 44 9.92 7.57 1.89
CA ILE A 44 10.81 6.58 2.52
C ILE A 44 10.50 6.45 4.01
N VAL A 45 10.27 7.56 4.72
CA VAL A 45 9.88 7.54 6.15
C VAL A 45 8.52 6.88 6.31
N PHE A 46 7.54 7.21 5.46
CA PHE A 46 6.20 6.62 5.58
C PHE A 46 6.20 5.14 5.25
N HIS A 47 6.94 4.73 4.22
CA HIS A 47 7.22 3.33 3.93
C HIS A 47 7.82 2.63 5.16
N LYS A 48 8.85 3.20 5.79
CA LYS A 48 9.45 2.64 6.99
C LYS A 48 8.40 2.51 8.10
N LEU A 49 7.62 3.56 8.39
CA LEU A 49 6.58 3.51 9.42
C LEU A 49 5.54 2.42 9.17
N ILE A 50 5.16 2.22 7.90
CA ILE A 50 4.21 1.19 7.48
C ILE A 50 4.83 -0.22 7.62
N THR A 51 6.10 -0.38 7.26
CA THR A 51 6.81 -1.67 7.23
C THR A 51 7.47 -2.09 8.54
N THR A 52 7.63 -1.19 9.52
CA THR A 52 8.28 -1.49 10.82
C THR A 52 7.47 -2.47 11.68
N GLY A 53 6.23 -2.83 11.27
CA GLY A 53 5.44 -3.88 11.91
C GLY A 53 4.86 -3.51 13.28
N ASN A 54 4.94 -2.25 13.68
CA ASN A 54 4.28 -1.77 14.88
C ASN A 54 2.76 -1.69 14.65
N HIS A 55 2.02 -2.64 15.21
CA HIS A 55 0.57 -2.72 15.11
C HIS A 55 -0.17 -1.44 15.51
N ARG A 56 0.37 -0.65 16.44
CA ARG A 56 -0.24 0.63 16.84
C ARG A 56 -0.27 1.63 15.69
N LEU A 57 0.68 1.54 14.75
CA LEU A 57 0.78 2.39 13.58
C LEU A 57 -0.19 2.00 12.45
N GLN A 58 -0.80 0.80 12.48
CA GLN A 58 -1.78 0.41 11.45
C GLN A 58 -2.95 1.40 11.38
N SER A 59 -3.40 1.90 12.52
CA SER A 59 -4.42 2.95 12.60
C SER A 59 -4.05 4.25 11.87
N LEU A 60 -2.77 4.45 11.57
CA LEU A 60 -2.24 5.62 10.86
C LEU A 60 -2.02 5.36 9.36
N PHE A 61 -2.15 4.13 8.86
CA PHE A 61 -1.86 3.82 7.45
C PHE A 61 -2.72 4.65 6.50
N ASP A 62 -4.01 4.78 6.79
CA ASP A 62 -4.93 5.64 6.03
C ASP A 62 -4.43 7.09 6.01
N CYS A 63 -3.98 7.62 7.14
CA CYS A 63 -3.47 8.99 7.25
C CYS A 63 -2.17 9.17 6.44
N LEU A 64 -1.24 8.22 6.55
CA LEU A 64 0.04 8.24 5.85
C LEU A 64 -0.16 8.17 4.34
N LEU A 65 -1.00 7.26 3.86
CA LEU A 65 -1.30 7.14 2.43
C LEU A 65 -2.12 8.34 1.91
N THR A 66 -3.05 8.87 2.71
CA THR A 66 -3.82 10.08 2.34
C THR A 66 -2.89 11.28 2.11
N ILE A 67 -1.87 11.46 2.96
CA ILE A 67 -0.86 12.50 2.77
C ILE A 67 -0.16 12.32 1.41
N ILE A 68 0.27 11.09 1.09
CA ILE A 68 0.97 10.81 -0.18
C ILE A 68 0.04 11.10 -1.36
N VAL A 69 -1.23 10.71 -1.28
CA VAL A 69 -2.25 10.97 -2.31
C VAL A 69 -2.46 12.47 -2.52
N ASN A 70 -2.54 13.26 -1.45
CA ASN A 70 -2.74 14.71 -1.56
C ASN A 70 -1.56 15.42 -2.25
N VAL A 71 -0.33 14.95 -2.01
CA VAL A 71 0.87 15.57 -2.58
C VAL A 71 1.27 14.99 -3.95
N SER A 72 0.80 13.78 -4.30
CA SER A 72 1.20 13.05 -5.52
C SER A 72 1.02 13.81 -6.84
N PRO A 73 0.00 14.67 -7.06
CA PRO A 73 -0.12 15.46 -8.29
C PRO A 73 1.01 16.49 -8.48
N TYR A 74 1.78 16.77 -7.43
CA TYR A 74 2.81 17.82 -7.42
C TYR A 74 4.24 17.27 -7.39
N LEU A 75 4.43 15.95 -7.31
CA LEU A 75 5.75 15.32 -7.17
C LEU A 75 6.42 15.21 -8.53
N LYS A 76 7.46 16.01 -8.79
CA LYS A 76 8.05 16.17 -10.13
C LYS A 76 9.12 15.14 -10.48
N SER A 77 9.86 14.65 -9.50
CA SER A 77 11.05 13.82 -9.75
C SER A 77 11.32 12.91 -8.57
N LEU A 78 10.59 11.80 -8.49
CA LEU A 78 10.88 10.76 -7.51
C LEU A 78 12.18 10.03 -7.84
N SER A 79 12.98 9.78 -6.80
CA SER A 79 14.13 8.90 -6.89
C SER A 79 13.70 7.45 -7.14
N MET A 80 14.61 6.66 -7.69
CA MET A 80 14.42 5.21 -7.88
C MET A 80 14.10 4.50 -6.54
N VAL A 81 14.68 4.96 -5.44
CA VAL A 81 14.43 4.40 -4.10
C VAL A 81 12.97 4.61 -3.70
N SER A 82 12.46 5.83 -3.79
CA SER A 82 11.06 6.16 -3.44
C SER A 82 10.06 5.43 -4.35
N ALA A 83 10.36 5.34 -5.65
CA ALA A 83 9.54 4.59 -6.59
C ALA A 83 9.41 3.12 -6.18
N ASN A 84 10.53 2.44 -5.91
CA ASN A 84 10.51 1.05 -5.43
C ASN A 84 9.76 0.89 -4.11
N LYS A 85 9.87 1.86 -3.20
CA LYS A 85 9.19 1.83 -1.90
C LYS A 85 7.67 1.94 -2.06
N LEU A 86 7.16 2.78 -2.98
CA LEU A 86 5.72 2.83 -3.30
C LEU A 86 5.22 1.53 -3.92
N LEU A 87 5.95 0.96 -4.87
CA LEU A 87 5.55 -0.29 -5.52
C LEU A 87 5.59 -1.48 -4.56
N HIS A 88 6.55 -1.50 -3.65
CA HIS A 88 6.60 -2.50 -2.59
C HIS A 88 5.35 -2.47 -1.70
N LEU A 89 4.82 -1.29 -1.36
CA LEU A 89 3.55 -1.20 -0.62
C LEU A 89 2.38 -1.77 -1.42
N VAL A 90 2.31 -1.50 -2.73
CA VAL A 90 1.25 -2.05 -3.58
C VAL A 90 1.37 -3.56 -3.69
N GLU A 91 2.58 -4.07 -3.89
CA GLU A 91 2.84 -5.51 -3.93
C GLU A 91 2.40 -6.19 -2.63
N ALA A 92 2.70 -5.60 -1.47
CA ALA A 92 2.29 -6.16 -0.18
C ALA A 92 0.78 -6.06 0.06
N PHE A 93 0.15 -4.93 -0.23
CA PHE A 93 -1.27 -4.68 0.04
C PHE A 93 -2.23 -5.24 -1.02
N SER A 94 -1.75 -5.57 -2.22
CA SER A 94 -2.60 -6.09 -3.31
C SER A 94 -2.76 -7.61 -3.28
N THR A 95 -2.34 -8.22 -2.20
CA THR A 95 -2.29 -9.66 -2.11
C THR A 95 -3.59 -10.27 -1.59
N PRO A 96 -4.00 -11.46 -2.08
CA PRO A 96 -5.34 -11.99 -1.79
C PRO A 96 -5.63 -12.15 -0.29
N TRP A 97 -4.69 -12.73 0.47
CA TRP A 97 -4.91 -12.95 1.91
C TRP A 97 -5.05 -11.61 2.66
N PHE A 98 -4.26 -10.60 2.30
CA PHE A 98 -4.30 -9.30 2.98
C PHE A 98 -5.61 -8.60 2.64
N LEU A 99 -5.96 -8.53 1.35
CA LEU A 99 -7.19 -7.90 0.88
C LEU A 99 -8.43 -8.51 1.53
N PHE A 100 -8.47 -9.83 1.67
CA PHE A 100 -9.62 -10.54 2.23
C PHE A 100 -9.60 -10.66 3.75
N SER A 101 -8.53 -10.27 4.43
CA SER A 101 -8.43 -10.37 5.90
C SER A 101 -9.19 -9.31 6.67
N SER A 102 -9.58 -8.20 6.03
CA SER A 102 -10.32 -7.11 6.67
C SER A 102 -11.18 -6.36 5.66
N PRO A 103 -12.38 -5.88 6.06
CA PRO A 103 -13.28 -5.15 5.18
C PRO A 103 -12.68 -3.84 4.68
N THR A 104 -11.65 -3.28 5.32
CA THR A 104 -11.08 -1.97 4.98
C THR A 104 -9.76 -2.04 4.23
N ASN A 105 -9.11 -3.21 4.14
CA ASN A 105 -7.75 -3.32 3.61
C ASN A 105 -7.64 -2.90 2.14
N HIS A 106 -8.69 -3.13 1.35
CA HIS A 106 -8.75 -2.72 -0.05
C HIS A 106 -8.61 -1.19 -0.23
N HIS A 107 -9.02 -0.37 0.76
CA HIS A 107 -8.86 1.10 0.70
C HIS A 107 -7.40 1.53 0.56
N LEU A 108 -6.44 0.80 1.16
CA LEU A 108 -5.01 1.12 1.05
C LEU A 108 -4.51 0.99 -0.39
N VAL A 109 -5.03 -0.01 -1.13
CA VAL A 109 -4.73 -0.19 -2.55
C VAL A 109 -5.34 0.92 -3.38
N PHE A 110 -6.57 1.37 -3.08
CA PHE A 110 -7.17 2.53 -3.73
C PHE A 110 -6.30 3.78 -3.60
N PHE A 111 -5.79 4.08 -2.39
CA PHE A 111 -4.88 5.21 -2.20
C PHE A 111 -3.62 5.07 -3.04
N LEU A 112 -2.97 3.90 -3.04
CA LEU A 112 -1.72 3.72 -3.78
C LEU A 112 -1.91 3.77 -5.30
N LEU A 113 -2.99 3.19 -5.83
CA LEU A 113 -3.32 3.30 -7.25
C LEU A 113 -3.58 4.76 -7.64
N GLU A 114 -4.23 5.54 -6.77
CA GLU A 114 -4.41 6.96 -7.01
C GLU A 114 -3.10 7.75 -6.95
N VAL A 115 -2.16 7.40 -6.06
CA VAL A 115 -0.81 7.99 -6.07
C VAL A 115 -0.15 7.80 -7.44
N PHE A 116 -0.19 6.57 -7.98
CA PHE A 116 0.37 6.32 -9.31
C PHE A 116 -0.38 7.04 -10.42
N ASN A 117 -1.71 7.03 -10.41
CA ASN A 117 -2.51 7.71 -11.42
C ASN A 117 -2.24 9.22 -11.42
N ASN A 118 -2.17 9.85 -10.24
CA ASN A 118 -1.84 11.26 -10.11
C ASN A 118 -0.46 11.57 -10.71
N ILE A 119 0.57 10.78 -10.37
CA ILE A 119 1.92 11.04 -10.89
C ILE A 119 1.98 10.80 -12.41
N VAL A 120 1.37 9.71 -12.89
CA VAL A 120 1.32 9.38 -14.32
C VAL A 120 0.54 10.43 -15.13
N GLN A 121 -0.54 11.00 -14.58
CA GLN A 121 -1.34 11.99 -15.28
C GLN A 121 -0.76 13.40 -15.22
N TYR A 122 -0.19 13.80 -14.09
CA TYR A 122 0.20 15.20 -13.85
C TYR A 122 1.70 15.46 -13.94
N GLN A 123 2.53 14.46 -13.67
CA GLN A 123 3.97 14.62 -13.50
C GLN A 123 4.76 13.54 -14.27
N PHE A 124 4.20 13.00 -15.35
CA PHE A 124 4.86 11.96 -16.16
C PHE A 124 6.28 12.35 -16.57
N ASP A 125 6.42 13.56 -17.12
CA ASP A 125 7.65 14.11 -17.72
C ASP A 125 8.90 13.97 -16.84
N GLY A 126 8.76 14.25 -15.53
CA GLY A 126 9.89 14.19 -14.60
C GLY A 126 10.01 12.88 -13.79
N ASN A 127 9.07 11.95 -13.92
CA ASN A 127 9.01 10.74 -13.08
C ASN A 127 9.39 9.45 -13.82
N SER A 128 10.38 9.50 -14.72
CA SER A 128 10.84 8.32 -15.47
C SER A 128 11.24 7.13 -14.58
N ASN A 129 11.81 7.39 -13.39
CA ASN A 129 12.13 6.36 -12.40
C ASN A 129 10.88 5.58 -11.94
N LEU A 130 9.79 6.28 -11.66
CA LEU A 130 8.53 5.66 -11.26
C LEU A 130 7.94 4.83 -12.40
N ILE A 131 7.90 5.40 -13.61
CA ILE A 131 7.38 4.73 -14.80
C ILE A 131 8.16 3.45 -15.10
N TYR A 132 9.49 3.54 -15.07
CA TYR A 132 10.37 2.38 -15.21
C TYR A 132 10.08 1.30 -14.17
N THR A 133 9.91 1.69 -12.91
CA THR A 133 9.61 0.75 -11.82
C THR A 133 8.24 0.07 -12.04
N ILE A 134 7.22 0.82 -12.49
CA ILE A 134 5.90 0.28 -12.87
C ILE A 134 6.01 -0.76 -13.98
N ILE A 135 6.80 -0.49 -15.03
CA ILE A 135 7.03 -1.42 -16.14
C ILE A 135 7.72 -2.70 -15.66
N ARG A 136 8.73 -2.58 -14.79
CA ARG A 136 9.44 -3.75 -14.23
C ARG A 136 8.55 -4.61 -13.35
N LYS A 137 7.66 -4.00 -12.56
CA LYS A 137 6.75 -4.68 -11.63
C LYS A 137 5.32 -4.82 -12.19
N ARG A 138 5.16 -4.77 -13.53
CA ARG A 138 3.86 -4.82 -14.22
C ARG A 138 2.95 -5.97 -13.78
N GLN A 139 3.55 -7.11 -13.44
CA GLN A 139 2.82 -8.30 -12.97
C GLN A 139 1.96 -8.02 -11.73
N VAL A 140 2.37 -7.13 -10.82
CA VAL A 140 1.59 -6.77 -9.63
C VAL A 140 0.22 -6.20 -10.03
N PHE A 141 0.21 -5.32 -11.03
CA PHE A 141 -1.02 -4.71 -11.53
C PHE A 141 -1.87 -5.71 -12.31
N TYR A 142 -1.26 -6.57 -13.14
CA TYR A 142 -1.99 -7.61 -13.86
C TYR A 142 -2.62 -8.65 -12.93
N GLN A 143 -1.93 -9.01 -11.85
CA GLN A 143 -2.48 -9.90 -10.82
C GLN A 143 -3.64 -9.25 -10.08
N LEU A 144 -3.51 -7.97 -9.72
CA LEU A 144 -4.57 -7.22 -9.07
C LEU A 144 -5.81 -7.07 -9.98
N ALA A 145 -5.62 -6.81 -11.27
CA ALA A 145 -6.71 -6.74 -12.24
C ALA A 145 -7.46 -8.07 -12.38
N ASN A 146 -6.72 -9.18 -12.34
CA ASN A 146 -7.24 -10.54 -12.48
C ASN A 146 -7.44 -11.23 -11.12
N LEU A 147 -7.60 -10.46 -10.03
CA LEU A 147 -7.77 -11.02 -8.69
C LEU A 147 -8.98 -11.96 -8.65
N PRO A 148 -8.83 -13.24 -8.27
CA PRO A 148 -9.95 -14.15 -8.08
C PRO A 148 -10.86 -13.69 -6.94
N THR A 149 -12.16 -13.60 -7.21
CA THR A 149 -13.19 -13.10 -6.28
C THR A 149 -14.27 -14.14 -5.96
N ASP A 150 -14.13 -15.37 -6.45
CA ASP A 150 -15.04 -16.47 -6.14
C ASP A 150 -14.87 -17.00 -4.71
N SER A 151 -15.94 -17.57 -4.14
CA SER A 151 -15.93 -18.04 -2.75
C SER A 151 -14.86 -19.11 -2.46
N ALA A 152 -14.50 -19.93 -3.46
CA ALA A 152 -13.48 -20.97 -3.30
C ALA A 152 -12.07 -20.38 -3.25
N SER A 153 -11.76 -19.39 -4.10
CA SER A 153 -10.47 -18.71 -4.09
C SER A 153 -10.28 -17.82 -2.84
N ILE A 154 -11.34 -17.13 -2.39
CA ILE A 154 -11.32 -16.36 -1.15
C ILE A 154 -11.04 -17.26 0.04
N SER A 155 -11.80 -18.35 0.19
CA SER A 155 -11.63 -19.29 1.30
C SER A 155 -10.25 -19.96 1.27
N LYS A 156 -9.72 -20.33 0.09
CA LYS A 156 -8.36 -20.85 -0.09
C LYS A 156 -7.28 -19.84 0.33
N SER A 157 -7.47 -18.57 0.00
CA SER A 157 -6.51 -17.50 0.34
C SER A 157 -6.43 -17.26 1.84
N LEU A 158 -7.52 -17.51 2.57
CA LEU A 158 -7.60 -17.36 4.02
C LEU A 158 -7.23 -18.63 4.79
N SER A 159 -7.56 -19.82 4.27
CA SER A 159 -7.38 -21.09 4.96
C SER A 159 -5.92 -21.48 5.16
N GLY A 160 -5.05 -21.15 4.21
CA GLY A 160 -3.60 -21.42 4.31
C GLY A 160 -2.86 -20.59 5.36
N ARG A 161 -3.52 -19.64 6.04
CA ARG A 161 -2.86 -18.62 6.89
C ARG A 161 -3.57 -18.33 8.23
N LYS A 162 -4.57 -19.13 8.61
CA LYS A 162 -5.24 -19.04 9.92
C LYS A 162 -4.26 -19.43 11.03
N GLY A 163 -3.53 -18.44 11.55
CA GLY A 163 -2.62 -18.60 12.69
C GLY A 163 -1.40 -17.66 12.70
N LYS A 164 -0.98 -17.12 11.54
CA LYS A 164 0.26 -16.31 11.41
C LYS A 164 0.15 -15.06 10.53
N ALA A 165 -1.05 -14.74 10.03
CA ALA A 165 -1.28 -13.64 9.08
C ALA A 165 -0.68 -12.27 9.49
N ARG A 166 -0.54 -12.02 10.80
CA ARG A 166 -0.07 -10.74 11.37
C ARG A 166 1.45 -10.60 11.41
N GLU A 167 2.18 -11.67 11.77
CA GLU A 167 3.65 -11.69 11.69
C GLU A 167 4.11 -11.74 10.23
N GLU A 168 3.40 -12.49 9.39
CA GLU A 168 3.70 -12.63 7.96
C GLU A 168 3.41 -11.36 7.15
N MET A 169 2.45 -10.53 7.54
CA MET A 169 2.28 -9.20 6.94
C MET A 169 3.53 -8.36 7.16
N VAL A 170 4.09 -8.37 8.38
CA VAL A 170 5.33 -7.67 8.69
C VAL A 170 6.51 -8.27 7.91
N ASP A 171 6.59 -9.59 7.79
CA ASP A 171 7.64 -10.25 7.01
C ASP A 171 7.55 -9.98 5.50
N GLN A 172 6.35 -9.89 4.94
CA GLN A 172 6.17 -9.51 3.53
C GLN A 172 6.39 -8.01 3.29
N LEU A 173 6.23 -7.17 4.31
CA LEU A 173 6.62 -5.77 4.28
C LEU A 173 8.13 -5.56 4.53
N LYS A 174 8.90 -6.60 4.91
CA LYS A 174 10.37 -6.51 4.98
C LYS A 174 10.94 -6.65 3.57
N SER A 175 11.51 -5.56 3.07
CA SER A 175 12.14 -5.48 1.73
C SER A 175 13.28 -6.49 1.57
N PRO A 176 13.25 -7.42 0.59
CA PRO A 176 14.43 -8.15 0.15
C PRO A 176 15.32 -7.16 -0.60
N THR A 177 16.27 -6.55 0.11
CA THR A 177 17.19 -5.56 -0.46
C THR A 177 18.42 -6.28 -0.98
N ALA A 178 18.28 -6.97 -2.10
CA ALA A 178 19.40 -7.43 -2.93
C ALA A 178 18.99 -7.35 -4.41
N PRO A 179 19.88 -6.89 -5.32
CA PRO A 179 19.57 -6.87 -6.74
C PRO A 179 19.49 -8.31 -7.26
N VAL A 180 18.26 -8.79 -7.48
CA VAL A 180 18.04 -10.04 -8.21
C VAL A 180 18.16 -9.71 -9.70
N ALA A 181 19.20 -10.27 -10.33
CA ALA A 181 19.36 -10.27 -11.77
C ALA A 181 18.16 -10.99 -12.44
N PRO A 182 17.74 -10.59 -13.64
CA PRO A 182 16.60 -11.20 -14.30
C PRO A 182 16.91 -12.65 -14.73
N GLU A 183 16.28 -13.63 -14.08
CA GLU A 183 16.26 -15.02 -14.56
C GLU A 183 15.17 -15.19 -15.62
N ILE A 184 15.60 -15.69 -16.79
CA ILE A 184 14.77 -16.13 -17.92
C ILE A 184 14.42 -17.61 -17.68
N PRO A 185 13.19 -18.07 -17.94
CA PRO A 185 12.80 -19.45 -17.65
C PRO A 185 13.31 -20.41 -18.73
N THR A 186 14.18 -21.34 -18.36
CA THR A 186 14.51 -22.55 -19.15
C THR A 186 13.72 -23.74 -18.63
N GLY A 187 13.05 -24.46 -19.54
CA GLY A 187 12.11 -25.54 -19.23
C GLY A 187 12.67 -26.97 -19.15
N SER A 188 11.72 -27.90 -18.96
CA SER A 188 11.77 -29.37 -19.10
C SER A 188 12.45 -30.13 -17.94
N THR A 189 11.82 -31.07 -17.22
CA THR A 189 11.32 -32.42 -17.63
C THR A 189 10.59 -33.05 -16.38
N ALA A 190 9.39 -33.62 -16.46
CA ALA A 190 8.97 -34.98 -16.86
C ALA A 190 8.75 -35.99 -15.70
N ALA A 191 7.56 -36.63 -15.70
CA ALA A 191 7.20 -37.99 -15.21
C ALA A 191 7.23 -38.30 -13.68
N LEU A 192 6.49 -39.26 -13.10
CA LEU A 192 5.19 -39.95 -13.26
C LEU A 192 5.18 -41.06 -12.16
N ALA A 193 4.00 -41.40 -11.60
CA ALA A 193 3.64 -42.66 -10.88
C ALA A 193 4.29 -42.96 -9.49
N ALA A 194 3.68 -43.62 -8.48
CA ALA A 194 2.32 -44.13 -8.21
C ALA A 194 2.24 -44.67 -6.73
N THR A 195 1.13 -44.37 -6.01
CA THR A 195 0.31 -45.14 -4.98
C THR A 195 0.94 -46.03 -3.86
N PRO A 196 0.18 -46.51 -2.82
CA PRO A 196 -1.19 -46.19 -2.33
C PRO A 196 -1.42 -46.11 -0.78
N GLN A 197 -2.61 -45.56 -0.42
CA GLN A 197 -3.58 -45.79 0.70
C GLN A 197 -3.17 -46.40 2.06
N VAL A 198 -3.74 -45.86 3.17
CA VAL A 198 -4.68 -46.58 4.08
C VAL A 198 -5.66 -45.61 4.78
N THR A 199 -6.90 -46.08 4.83
CA THR A 199 -8.20 -45.70 5.41
C THR A 199 -8.25 -45.35 6.91
N SER A 200 -9.15 -44.43 7.31
CA SER A 200 -10.16 -44.68 8.38
C SER A 200 -11.10 -43.48 8.64
N THR A 201 -12.39 -43.73 8.47
CA THR A 201 -13.58 -43.15 9.13
C THR A 201 -14.25 -44.31 9.90
N PRO A 202 -15.20 -44.16 10.86
CA PRO A 202 -16.30 -43.17 10.86
C PRO A 202 -16.88 -42.74 12.25
N SER A 203 -18.08 -42.11 12.19
CA SER A 203 -19.15 -41.97 13.23
C SER A 203 -19.03 -40.81 14.23
N SER A 204 -20.09 -40.10 14.69
CA SER A 204 -21.52 -40.02 14.37
C SER A 204 -22.20 -38.89 15.18
N SER A 205 -23.16 -38.19 14.55
CA SER A 205 -24.42 -37.53 15.04
C SER A 205 -24.58 -36.98 16.47
N THR A 206 -25.00 -35.70 16.58
CA THR A 206 -26.16 -35.14 17.37
C THR A 206 -26.20 -33.61 17.17
N GLU A 207 -27.18 -33.06 16.45
CA GLU A 207 -28.42 -32.41 16.93
C GLU A 207 -28.26 -31.12 17.77
N THR A 208 -28.69 -30.02 17.14
CA THR A 208 -29.36 -28.82 17.66
C THR A 208 -29.10 -28.39 19.12
N ASP A 209 -28.45 -27.23 19.28
CA ASP A 209 -28.98 -26.22 20.21
C ASP A 209 -28.59 -24.79 19.81
N GLY A 210 -29.59 -23.91 19.82
CA GLY A 210 -29.45 -22.51 19.49
C GLY A 210 -28.74 -21.76 20.61
N LYS A 211 -27.52 -21.29 20.31
CA LYS A 211 -26.82 -20.33 21.17
C LYS A 211 -26.36 -19.16 20.33
N VAL A 212 -27.16 -18.09 20.34
CA VAL A 212 -26.76 -16.78 19.83
C VAL A 212 -25.72 -16.23 20.80
N THR A 213 -24.47 -16.14 20.34
CA THR A 213 -23.30 -15.60 21.07
C THR A 213 -22.66 -14.46 20.28
N PRO A 214 -21.92 -13.55 20.95
CA PRO A 214 -21.79 -12.15 20.58
C PRO A 214 -20.67 -11.87 19.57
N GLY A 215 -21.00 -11.05 18.57
CA GLY A 215 -20.07 -10.50 17.57
C GLY A 215 -19.90 -11.42 16.36
N GLU A 216 -20.66 -11.17 15.29
CA GLU A 216 -20.39 -11.78 13.99
C GLU A 216 -18.99 -11.36 13.52
N ASP A 217 -18.03 -12.28 13.58
CA ASP A 217 -16.75 -12.12 12.88
C ASP A 217 -17.06 -11.93 11.39
N TRP A 218 -16.80 -10.73 10.88
CA TRP A 218 -17.01 -10.41 9.47
C TRP A 218 -16.26 -11.41 8.57
N VAL A 219 -16.96 -11.93 7.55
CA VAL A 219 -16.39 -12.85 6.56
C VAL A 219 -16.50 -12.22 5.17
N PRO A 220 -15.42 -12.19 4.37
CA PRO A 220 -15.47 -11.66 3.01
C PRO A 220 -16.36 -12.51 2.12
N THR A 221 -17.30 -11.87 1.43
CA THR A 221 -18.16 -12.50 0.41
C THR A 221 -17.65 -12.22 -1.00
N ALA A 222 -17.99 -13.09 -1.95
CA ALA A 222 -17.64 -12.90 -3.36
C ALA A 222 -18.23 -11.60 -3.93
N GLU A 223 -19.46 -11.28 -3.56
CA GLU A 223 -20.15 -10.05 -3.96
C GLU A 223 -19.45 -8.80 -3.42
N TRP A 224 -19.06 -8.81 -2.15
CA TRP A 224 -18.27 -7.73 -1.56
C TRP A 224 -16.95 -7.54 -2.31
N ALA A 225 -16.24 -8.64 -2.60
CA ALA A 225 -14.96 -8.61 -3.29
C ALA A 225 -15.09 -8.02 -4.70
N GLU A 226 -16.10 -8.45 -5.46
CA GLU A 226 -16.34 -7.96 -6.82
C GLU A 226 -16.79 -6.50 -6.85
N GLN A 227 -17.55 -6.07 -5.84
CA GLN A 227 -18.07 -4.70 -5.74
C GLN A 227 -16.95 -3.65 -5.68
N TRP A 228 -15.91 -3.88 -4.88
CA TRP A 228 -14.78 -2.93 -4.81
C TRP A 228 -13.75 -3.18 -5.91
N LYS A 229 -13.53 -4.43 -6.32
CA LYS A 229 -12.59 -4.77 -7.40
C LYS A 229 -12.95 -4.08 -8.71
N SER A 230 -14.22 -4.10 -9.10
CA SER A 230 -14.71 -3.44 -10.31
C SER A 230 -14.52 -1.91 -10.31
N LYS A 231 -14.34 -1.31 -9.13
CA LYS A 231 -14.11 0.14 -8.95
C LYS A 231 -12.63 0.52 -8.88
N LEU A 232 -11.71 -0.44 -8.92
CA LEU A 232 -10.28 -0.14 -8.84
C LEU A 232 -9.86 0.77 -10.01
N PRO A 233 -9.14 1.88 -9.74
CA PRO A 233 -8.76 2.84 -10.77
C PRO A 233 -7.51 2.35 -11.54
N LEU A 234 -7.60 1.19 -12.20
CA LEU A 234 -6.47 0.57 -12.90
C LEU A 234 -6.30 1.09 -14.34
N GLN A 235 -7.32 1.73 -14.91
CA GLN A 235 -7.35 2.09 -16.34
C GLN A 235 -6.12 2.88 -16.80
N THR A 236 -5.69 3.88 -16.05
CA THR A 236 -4.51 4.71 -16.39
C THR A 236 -3.22 3.88 -16.42
N ILE A 237 -2.97 3.07 -15.39
CA ILE A 237 -1.77 2.21 -15.31
C ILE A 237 -1.82 1.12 -16.38
N MET A 238 -2.98 0.52 -16.63
CA MET A 238 -3.13 -0.49 -17.69
C MET A 238 -2.84 0.10 -19.06
N ARG A 239 -3.37 1.30 -19.34
CA ARG A 239 -3.11 2.00 -20.60
C ARG A 239 -1.63 2.37 -20.76
N LEU A 240 -1.00 2.86 -19.69
CA LEU A 240 0.44 3.11 -19.64
C LEU A 240 1.24 1.85 -20.01
N LEU A 241 0.93 0.72 -19.37
CA LEU A 241 1.62 -0.55 -19.59
C LEU A 241 1.40 -1.07 -21.02
N GLN A 242 0.17 -1.03 -21.53
CA GLN A 242 -0.15 -1.44 -22.91
C GLN A 242 0.66 -0.69 -23.96
N VAL A 243 0.94 0.60 -23.73
CA VAL A 243 1.68 1.44 -24.68
C VAL A 243 3.19 1.28 -24.50
N LEU A 244 3.69 1.36 -23.27
CA LEU A 244 5.13 1.45 -23.01
C LEU A 244 5.84 0.10 -22.95
N VAL A 245 5.17 -0.98 -22.48
CA VAL A 245 5.82 -2.29 -22.37
C VAL A 245 6.29 -2.78 -23.74
N PRO A 246 5.47 -2.80 -24.81
CA PRO A 246 5.92 -3.23 -26.13
C PRO A 246 7.04 -2.34 -26.71
N GLN A 247 7.01 -1.03 -26.44
CA GLN A 247 8.04 -0.10 -26.92
C GLN A 247 9.39 -0.35 -26.23
N VAL A 248 9.38 -0.54 -24.91
CA VAL A 248 10.59 -0.86 -24.15
C VAL A 248 11.14 -2.22 -24.55
N GLU A 249 10.29 -3.25 -24.67
CA GLU A 249 10.71 -4.59 -25.11
C GLU A 249 11.31 -4.55 -26.52
N LYS A 250 10.69 -3.81 -27.46
CA LYS A 250 11.24 -3.62 -28.80
C LYS A 250 12.61 -2.95 -28.79
N ILE A 251 12.80 -1.89 -28.01
CA ILE A 251 14.09 -1.18 -27.90
C ILE A 251 15.18 -2.09 -27.31
N CYS A 252 14.83 -2.91 -26.32
CA CYS A 252 15.74 -3.89 -25.75
C CYS A 252 16.19 -4.93 -26.79
N ILE A 253 15.27 -5.40 -27.64
CA ILE A 253 15.57 -6.38 -28.71
C ILE A 253 16.37 -5.73 -29.84
N ASP A 254 15.88 -4.62 -30.40
CA ASP A 254 16.44 -3.99 -31.60
C ASP A 254 17.87 -3.46 -31.39
N LYS A 255 18.17 -2.99 -30.18
CA LYS A 255 19.49 -2.42 -29.84
C LYS A 255 20.35 -3.33 -28.97
N GLY A 256 19.88 -4.52 -28.61
CA GLY A 256 20.57 -5.42 -27.68
C GLY A 256 20.83 -4.79 -26.30
N LEU A 257 19.96 -3.86 -25.88
CA LEU A 257 20.17 -3.04 -24.69
C LEU A 257 19.69 -3.72 -23.42
N THR A 258 20.61 -3.93 -22.49
CA THR A 258 20.34 -4.39 -21.11
C THR A 258 20.41 -3.27 -20.09
N ASP A 259 20.85 -2.07 -20.47
CA ASP A 259 21.23 -1.02 -19.54
C ASP A 259 20.05 -0.15 -19.09
N GLU A 260 19.80 -0.15 -17.77
CA GLU A 260 18.75 0.63 -17.10
C GLU A 260 18.80 2.12 -17.46
N SER A 261 20.00 2.68 -17.58
CA SER A 261 20.20 4.10 -17.89
C SER A 261 19.66 4.50 -19.27
N GLU A 262 19.72 3.60 -20.26
CA GLU A 262 19.22 3.89 -21.59
C GLU A 262 17.70 3.83 -21.67
N ILE A 263 17.10 2.86 -20.96
CA ILE A 263 15.65 2.78 -20.83
C ILE A 263 15.12 4.03 -20.13
N LEU A 264 15.78 4.48 -19.06
CA LEU A 264 15.41 5.72 -18.38
C LEU A 264 15.52 6.95 -19.28
N LYS A 265 16.58 7.06 -20.09
CA LYS A 265 16.70 8.13 -21.10
C LYS A 265 15.59 8.08 -22.13
N PHE A 266 15.22 6.89 -22.62
CA PHE A 266 14.09 6.74 -23.53
C PHE A 266 12.78 7.24 -22.90
N LEU A 267 12.50 6.81 -21.66
CA LEU A 267 11.29 7.21 -20.94
C LEU A 267 11.23 8.72 -20.65
N GLN A 268 12.38 9.38 -20.44
CA GLN A 268 12.46 10.84 -20.26
C GLN A 268 12.08 11.63 -21.51
N HIS A 269 12.32 11.08 -22.70
CA HIS A 269 11.96 11.74 -23.96
C HIS A 269 10.60 11.26 -24.50
N GLY A 270 10.01 10.24 -23.89
CA GLY A 270 8.70 9.73 -24.26
C GLY A 270 7.59 10.70 -23.88
N THR A 271 6.47 10.65 -24.60
CA THR A 271 5.25 11.39 -24.26
C THR A 271 4.04 10.47 -24.29
N LEU A 272 3.11 10.70 -23.37
CA LEU A 272 1.83 10.00 -23.28
C LEU A 272 0.64 10.91 -23.54
N VAL A 273 0.89 12.13 -24.03
CA VAL A 273 -0.16 13.10 -24.36
C VAL A 273 -1.10 12.48 -25.41
N GLY A 274 -2.40 12.49 -25.11
CA GLY A 274 -3.44 11.93 -25.98
C GLY A 274 -3.60 10.40 -25.92
N LEU A 275 -2.74 9.68 -25.20
CA LEU A 275 -2.80 8.22 -25.08
C LEU A 275 -3.47 7.74 -23.79
N LEU A 276 -3.41 8.55 -22.73
CA LEU A 276 -4.02 8.26 -21.43
C LEU A 276 -5.47 8.73 -21.36
N PRO A 277 -6.30 8.15 -20.46
CA PRO A 277 -7.62 8.66 -20.16
C PRO A 277 -7.59 10.11 -19.69
N VAL A 278 -8.71 10.82 -19.85
CA VAL A 278 -8.87 12.21 -19.37
C VAL A 278 -8.53 12.27 -17.88
N PRO A 279 -7.64 13.18 -17.45
CA PRO A 279 -7.25 13.29 -16.06
C PRO A 279 -8.45 13.69 -15.19
N HIS A 280 -8.62 12.99 -14.07
CA HIS A 280 -9.66 13.34 -13.10
C HIS A 280 -9.24 14.58 -12.31
N PRO A 281 -10.14 15.46 -11.86
CA PRO A 281 -9.77 16.62 -11.04
C PRO A 281 -8.91 16.21 -9.82
N ILE A 282 -7.96 17.07 -9.45
CA ILE A 282 -7.15 16.86 -8.24
C ILE A 282 -8.07 16.93 -7.02
N LEU A 283 -8.19 15.82 -6.29
CA LEU A 283 -8.99 15.71 -5.08
C LEU A 283 -8.09 15.89 -3.86
N ILE A 284 -8.41 16.89 -3.02
CA ILE A 284 -7.76 17.07 -1.73
C ILE A 284 -8.58 16.40 -0.65
N ARG A 285 -7.99 15.40 0.00
CA ARG A 285 -8.61 14.65 1.10
C ARG A 285 -8.27 15.28 2.43
N LYS A 286 -9.29 15.40 3.28
CA LYS A 286 -9.16 15.80 4.68
C LYS A 286 -9.05 14.57 5.57
N TYR A 287 -8.60 14.78 6.80
CA TYR A 287 -8.56 13.74 7.81
C TYR A 287 -9.93 13.10 8.01
N GLN A 288 -9.94 11.76 8.00
CA GLN A 288 -11.08 10.95 8.42
C GLN A 288 -10.70 10.24 9.71
N ALA A 289 -11.49 10.47 10.75
CA ALA A 289 -11.27 9.83 12.03
C ALA A 289 -11.59 8.34 11.95
N ASN A 290 -10.76 7.52 12.58
CA ASN A 290 -10.99 6.09 12.76
C ASN A 290 -10.92 5.73 14.25
N ALA A 291 -11.42 4.55 14.64
CA ALA A 291 -11.49 4.16 16.05
C ALA A 291 -10.12 4.23 16.75
N GLY A 292 -9.05 3.80 16.07
CA GLY A 292 -7.69 3.81 16.63
C GLY A 292 -7.14 5.23 16.84
N THR A 293 -7.33 6.11 15.87
CA THR A 293 -6.89 7.52 15.96
C THR A 293 -7.73 8.32 16.95
N ASN A 294 -9.04 8.08 17.01
CA ASN A 294 -9.92 8.66 18.03
C ASN A 294 -9.52 8.23 19.44
N HIS A 295 -9.28 6.94 19.65
CA HIS A 295 -8.80 6.44 20.94
C HIS A 295 -7.46 7.05 21.31
N TRP A 296 -6.50 7.08 20.37
CA TRP A 296 -5.20 7.71 20.60
C TRP A 296 -5.33 9.20 20.96
N PHE A 297 -6.14 9.95 20.21
CA PHE A 297 -6.32 11.39 20.40
C PHE A 297 -7.01 11.69 21.74
N ARG A 298 -8.06 10.91 22.07
CA ARG A 298 -8.76 10.98 23.36
C ARG A 298 -7.80 10.71 24.51
N THR A 299 -7.05 9.61 24.48
CA THR A 299 -6.09 9.25 25.53
C THR A 299 -4.97 10.29 25.66
N TYR A 300 -4.45 10.80 24.54
CA TYR A 300 -3.41 11.83 24.55
C TYR A 300 -3.92 13.16 25.12
N MET A 301 -5.07 13.65 24.63
CA MET A 301 -5.65 14.90 25.12
C MET A 301 -5.98 14.84 26.60
N TRP A 302 -6.67 13.80 27.04
CA TRP A 302 -7.00 13.64 28.45
C TRP A 302 -5.76 13.43 29.32
N GLY A 303 -4.74 12.74 28.82
CA GLY A 303 -3.45 12.63 29.50
C GLY A 303 -2.77 13.98 29.70
N VAL A 304 -2.73 14.84 28.66
CA VAL A 304 -2.17 16.19 28.78
C VAL A 304 -2.99 17.06 29.74
N ILE A 305 -4.31 17.04 29.62
CA ILE A 305 -5.22 17.79 30.49
C ILE A 305 -5.04 17.35 31.96
N TYR A 306 -4.99 16.04 32.21
CA TYR A 306 -4.76 15.48 33.54
C TYR A 306 -3.44 15.97 34.13
N LEU A 307 -2.33 15.76 33.40
CA LEU A 307 -0.98 16.13 33.86
C LEU A 307 -0.82 17.64 34.10
N ARG A 308 -1.53 18.47 33.34
CA ARG A 308 -1.48 19.94 33.48
C ARG A 308 -2.30 20.48 34.65
N ASN A 309 -3.27 19.72 35.14
CA ASN A 309 -4.18 20.16 36.20
C ASN A 309 -4.11 19.25 37.43
N THR A 310 -2.88 18.80 37.74
CA THR A 310 -2.58 18.01 38.94
C THR A 310 -2.42 18.89 40.18
N ASP A 311 -2.08 20.17 39.99
CA ASP A 311 -1.92 21.15 41.07
C ASP A 311 -2.41 22.56 40.63
N PRO A 312 -3.54 23.06 41.16
CA PRO A 312 -4.47 22.35 42.05
C PRO A 312 -5.20 21.21 41.31
N PRO A 313 -5.51 20.10 41.99
CA PRO A 313 -6.16 18.94 41.37
C PRO A 313 -7.64 19.24 41.07
N ILE A 314 -7.95 19.65 39.84
CA ILE A 314 -9.33 20.02 39.43
C ILE A 314 -10.27 18.82 39.32
N TRP A 315 -9.72 17.59 39.38
CA TRP A 315 -10.46 16.35 39.20
C TRP A 315 -10.79 15.65 40.53
N TYR A 316 -10.33 16.20 41.65
CA TYR A 316 -10.63 15.66 42.99
C TYR A 316 -12.14 15.79 43.28
N ASP A 317 -12.74 14.73 43.82
CA ASP A 317 -14.19 14.65 44.12
C ASP A 317 -15.12 14.79 42.89
N THR A 318 -14.63 14.40 41.71
CA THR A 318 -15.45 14.33 40.48
C THR A 318 -15.67 12.88 40.03
N GLU A 319 -16.82 12.56 39.44
CA GLU A 319 -17.11 11.24 38.85
C GLU A 319 -16.50 11.04 37.45
N VAL A 320 -15.59 11.93 37.03
CA VAL A 320 -15.07 11.95 35.65
C VAL A 320 -14.12 10.79 35.41
N LYS A 321 -14.54 9.84 34.56
CA LYS A 321 -13.70 8.73 34.09
C LYS A 321 -12.94 9.14 32.82
N LEU A 322 -11.71 9.63 33.01
CA LEU A 322 -10.85 10.13 31.92
C LEU A 322 -10.28 9.03 31.01
N PHE A 323 -10.09 7.82 31.55
CA PHE A 323 -9.52 6.68 30.85
C PHE A 323 -10.44 5.46 31.00
N GLU A 324 -10.70 4.76 29.89
CA GLU A 324 -11.18 3.38 29.94
C GLU A 324 -9.93 2.50 30.02
N ILE A 325 -9.71 1.90 31.19
CA ILE A 325 -8.70 0.85 31.35
C ILE A 325 -9.38 -0.44 30.86
N GLN A 326 -8.94 -0.93 29.71
CA GLN A 326 -9.27 -2.28 29.23
C GLN A 326 -8.37 -3.30 29.92
#